data_AF-A0A0Q0VLL9-F1
#
_entry.id   AF-A0A0Q0VLL9-F1
#
_cell.length_a   1.000
_cell.length_b   1.000
_cell.length_c   1.000
_cell.angle_alpha   90.00
_cell.angle_beta   90.00
_cell.angle_gamma   90.00
#
_symmetry.space_group_name_H-M   'P 1'
#
loop_
_entity.id
_entity.type
_entity.pdbx_description
1 polymer ?
#
loop_
_entity_poly.entity_id
_entity_poly.type
_entity_poly.pdbx_seq_one_letter_code
_entity_poly.pdbx_strand_id
1 'polypeptide(L)'
;VYHGVANADTIADTAGIPRTSAYKVMESLVEKGFAKETEGRPRMFKPEEMDKIKDNFISKVNNLFERLKELQDVLPSKGDPQLVYTIYGRSKVMAKMAEMFDLSEREILIATPRIKEIRTELKKNIDNAIKRGVHVIFITPPNKRVPPNTEVYRKEGLIATDVASDESRAMLAGADLDACGYTDNPILSLHVLQFIHMMINNDEYKI
;
A
#
# COMPACT_ATOMS: atom_id res chain seq x y z
N VAL A 1 -34.15 36.82 8.90
CA VAL A 1 -35.52 36.26 8.79
C VAL A 1 -35.38 34.75 8.69
N TYR A 2 -36.00 33.99 9.60
CA TYR A 2 -35.99 32.53 9.55
C TYR A 2 -37.13 32.08 8.65
N HIS A 3 -36.83 31.48 7.51
CA HIS A 3 -37.84 30.94 6.62
C HIS A 3 -37.98 29.44 6.91
N GLY A 4 -39.03 29.04 7.64
CA GLY A 4 -39.32 27.62 7.87
C GLY A 4 -39.63 26.85 6.58
N VAL A 5 -40.09 27.57 5.56
CA VAL A 5 -40.35 27.09 4.19
C VAL A 5 -40.06 28.25 3.23
N ALA A 6 -39.31 28.03 2.14
CA ALA A 6 -39.01 29.06 1.15
C ALA A 6 -38.73 28.47 -0.24
N ASN A 7 -38.86 29.28 -1.30
CA ASN A 7 -38.39 28.91 -2.63
C ASN A 7 -36.85 29.03 -2.72
N ALA A 8 -36.26 28.48 -3.78
CA ALA A 8 -34.81 28.47 -3.94
C ALA A 8 -34.19 29.88 -4.01
N ASP A 9 -34.89 30.86 -4.59
CA ASP A 9 -34.38 32.24 -4.74
C ASP A 9 -34.30 32.95 -3.38
N THR A 10 -35.34 32.85 -2.55
CA THR A 10 -35.36 33.39 -1.18
C THR A 10 -34.31 32.70 -0.30
N ILE A 11 -34.12 31.39 -0.46
CA ILE A 11 -33.06 30.65 0.23
C ILE A 11 -31.69 31.14 -0.22
N ALA A 12 -31.49 31.37 -1.53
CA ALA A 12 -30.22 31.84 -2.08
C ALA A 12 -29.82 33.20 -1.52
N ASP A 13 -30.76 34.15 -1.49
CA ASP A 13 -30.57 35.47 -0.93
C ASP A 13 -30.24 35.43 0.55
N THR A 14 -30.95 34.58 1.31
CA THR A 14 -30.76 34.45 2.76
C THR A 14 -29.44 33.76 3.11
N ALA A 15 -29.04 32.75 2.35
CA ALA A 15 -27.86 31.94 2.59
C ALA A 15 -26.59 32.48 1.91
N GLY A 16 -26.70 33.54 1.10
CA GLY A 16 -25.56 34.12 0.38
C GLY A 16 -24.97 33.22 -0.70
N ILE A 17 -25.78 32.30 -1.26
CA ILE A 17 -25.34 31.40 -2.34
C ILE A 17 -25.77 31.94 -3.71
N PRO A 18 -25.04 31.64 -4.81
CA PRO A 18 -25.44 32.09 -6.14
C PRO A 18 -26.84 31.58 -6.55
N ARG A 19 -27.73 32.50 -6.95
CA ARG A 19 -29.10 32.17 -7.39
C ARG A 19 -29.14 31.15 -8.53
N THR A 20 -28.19 31.21 -9.45
CA THR A 20 -28.07 30.28 -10.59
C THR A 20 -27.88 28.83 -10.18
N SER A 21 -27.41 28.58 -8.96
CA SER A 21 -27.12 27.24 -8.43
C SER A 21 -28.12 26.80 -7.36
N ALA A 22 -29.01 27.69 -6.92
CA ALA A 22 -29.86 27.47 -5.75
C ALA A 22 -30.77 26.25 -5.89
N TYR A 23 -31.45 26.10 -7.04
CA TYR A 23 -32.29 24.94 -7.31
C TYR A 23 -31.51 23.62 -7.28
N LYS A 24 -30.32 23.57 -7.90
CA LYS A 24 -29.47 22.37 -7.89
C LYS A 24 -29.01 21.99 -6.48
N VAL A 25 -28.67 22.98 -5.65
CA VAL A 25 -28.30 22.75 -4.25
C VAL A 25 -29.49 22.20 -3.46
N MET A 26 -30.67 22.80 -3.64
CA MET A 26 -31.87 22.34 -2.93
C MET A 26 -32.29 20.94 -3.36
N GLU A 27 -32.23 20.61 -4.66
CA GLU A 27 -32.45 19.25 -5.16
C GLU A 27 -31.47 18.25 -4.53
N SER A 28 -30.18 18.59 -4.47
CA SER A 28 -29.19 17.72 -3.82
C SER A 28 -29.45 17.53 -2.33
N LEU A 29 -29.92 18.55 -1.61
CA LEU A 29 -30.30 18.44 -0.21
C LEU A 29 -31.55 17.55 -0.02
N VAL A 30 -32.50 17.60 -0.95
CA VAL A 30 -33.67 16.70 -0.96
C VAL A 30 -33.24 15.26 -1.23
N GLU A 31 -32.42 15.02 -2.25
CA GLU A 31 -31.88 13.69 -2.57
C GLU A 31 -31.09 13.07 -1.41
N LYS A 32 -30.33 13.89 -0.68
CA LYS A 32 -29.57 13.45 0.50
C LYS A 32 -30.44 13.28 1.75
N GLY A 33 -31.71 13.67 1.71
CA GLY A 33 -32.63 13.60 2.84
C GLY A 33 -32.42 14.68 3.90
N PHE A 34 -31.77 15.79 3.56
CA PHE A 34 -31.56 16.95 4.45
C PHE A 34 -32.67 18.00 4.32
N ALA A 35 -33.42 17.96 3.22
CA ALA A 35 -34.53 18.86 2.96
C ALA A 35 -35.71 18.09 2.37
N LYS A 36 -36.88 18.72 2.38
CA LYS A 36 -38.11 18.27 1.73
C LYS A 36 -38.59 19.34 0.78
N GLU A 37 -39.20 18.92 -0.31
CA GLU A 37 -39.93 19.81 -1.20
C GLU A 37 -41.44 19.62 -1.11
N THR A 38 -42.20 20.66 -1.45
CA THR A 38 -43.66 20.59 -1.56
C THR A 38 -44.09 20.38 -3.01
N GLU A 39 -45.15 19.62 -3.23
CA GLU A 39 -45.79 19.52 -4.54
C GLU A 39 -46.53 20.84 -4.87
N GLY A 40 -46.09 21.55 -5.91
CA GLY A 40 -46.71 22.81 -6.33
C GLY A 40 -45.80 23.75 -7.10
N ARG A 41 -46.38 24.83 -7.65
CA ARG A 41 -45.65 25.95 -8.26
C ARG A 41 -45.94 27.24 -7.47
N PRO A 42 -44.92 27.96 -6.99
CA PRO A 42 -43.50 27.63 -7.07
C PRO A 42 -43.11 26.45 -6.17
N ARG A 43 -42.01 25.77 -6.51
CA ARG A 43 -41.39 24.73 -5.65
C ARG A 43 -40.90 25.38 -4.36
N MET A 44 -41.32 24.85 -3.23
CA MET A 44 -40.90 25.31 -1.91
C MET A 44 -40.12 24.20 -1.21
N PHE A 45 -39.10 24.60 -0.44
CA PHE A 45 -38.23 23.71 0.29
C PHE A 45 -38.29 24.01 1.78
N LYS A 46 -38.15 22.97 2.60
CA LYS A 46 -38.04 23.05 4.06
C LYS A 46 -36.98 22.07 4.57
N PRO A 47 -36.32 22.33 5.69
CA PRO A 47 -35.37 21.37 6.27
C PRO A 47 -36.10 20.09 6.70
N GLU A 48 -35.39 18.97 6.64
CA GLU A 48 -35.82 17.73 7.29
C GLU A 48 -35.63 17.84 8.82
N GLU A 49 -36.40 17.06 9.57
CA GLU A 49 -36.26 16.95 11.02
C GLU A 49 -34.86 16.44 11.39
N MET A 50 -34.20 17.16 12.31
CA MET A 50 -32.82 16.83 12.74
C MET A 50 -32.72 15.42 13.32
N ASP A 51 -33.74 14.95 14.05
CA ASP A 51 -33.77 13.59 14.60
C ASP A 51 -33.79 12.54 13.49
N LYS A 52 -34.55 12.76 12.40
CA LYS A 52 -34.55 11.86 11.24
C LYS A 52 -33.20 11.83 10.52
N ILE A 53 -32.54 12.98 10.38
CA ILE A 53 -31.20 13.07 9.79
C ILE A 53 -30.20 12.29 10.65
N LYS A 54 -30.24 12.49 11.97
CA LYS A 54 -29.39 11.81 12.95
C LYS A 54 -29.60 10.30 12.90
N ASP A 55 -30.83 9.83 12.96
CA ASP A 55 -31.16 8.41 12.96
C ASP A 55 -30.72 7.72 11.66
N ASN A 56 -30.90 8.39 10.52
CA ASN A 56 -30.41 7.89 9.24
C ASN A 56 -28.87 7.76 9.22
N PHE A 57 -28.15 8.72 9.79
CA PHE A 57 -26.69 8.66 9.86
C PHE A 57 -26.21 7.54 10.78
N ILE A 58 -26.80 7.42 11.98
CA ILE A 58 -26.50 6.35 12.93
C ILE A 58 -26.77 4.98 12.29
N SER A 59 -27.91 4.81 11.64
CA SER A 59 -28.27 3.56 10.96
C SER A 59 -27.29 3.18 9.85
N LYS A 60 -26.85 4.15 9.03
CA LYS A 60 -25.85 3.92 7.98
C LYS A 60 -24.49 3.51 8.55
N VAL A 61 -24.05 4.18 9.62
CA VAL A 61 -22.79 3.86 10.30
C VAL A 61 -22.86 2.47 10.93
N ASN A 62 -23.95 2.16 11.63
CA ASN A 62 -24.14 0.84 12.26
C ASN A 62 -24.14 -0.28 11.20
N ASN A 63 -24.90 -0.13 10.10
CA ASN A 63 -24.89 -1.09 9.00
C ASN A 63 -23.50 -1.30 8.39
N LEU A 64 -22.71 -0.23 8.25
CA LEU A 64 -21.34 -0.34 7.76
C LEU A 64 -20.49 -1.19 8.70
N PHE A 65 -20.55 -0.93 10.00
CA PHE A 65 -19.79 -1.69 10.99
C PHE A 65 -20.25 -3.14 11.10
N GLU A 66 -21.55 -3.41 10.99
CA GLU A 66 -22.08 -4.78 10.92
C GLU A 66 -21.50 -5.54 9.73
N ARG A 67 -21.50 -4.94 8.53
CA ARG A 67 -20.89 -5.56 7.33
C ARG A 67 -19.38 -5.76 7.46
N LEU A 68 -18.68 -4.79 8.05
CA LEU A 68 -17.23 -4.92 8.29
C LEU A 68 -16.93 -6.05 9.28
N LYS A 69 -17.79 -6.23 10.29
CA LYS A 69 -17.68 -7.32 11.25
C LYS A 69 -17.97 -8.68 10.62
N GLU A 70 -19.00 -8.78 9.77
CA GLU A 70 -19.26 -10.00 8.99
C GLU A 70 -18.05 -10.38 8.12
N LEU A 71 -17.42 -9.40 7.45
CA LEU A 71 -16.20 -9.64 6.69
C LEU A 71 -15.03 -10.07 7.58
N GLN A 72 -14.90 -9.49 8.78
CA GLN A 72 -13.90 -9.88 9.76
C GLN A 72 -14.11 -11.32 10.25
N ASP A 73 -15.35 -11.72 10.53
CA ASP A 73 -15.69 -13.06 11.04
C ASP A 73 -15.54 -14.15 9.97
N VAL A 74 -15.60 -13.80 8.68
CA VAL A 74 -15.31 -14.70 7.54
C VAL A 74 -13.81 -14.93 7.36
N LEU A 75 -12.94 -14.08 7.90
CA LEU A 75 -11.50 -14.29 7.86
C LEU A 75 -11.11 -15.37 8.90
N PRO A 76 -10.49 -16.49 8.49
CA PRO A 76 -10.17 -17.56 9.42
C PRO A 76 -9.20 -17.08 10.50
N SER A 77 -9.61 -17.25 11.76
CA SER A 77 -8.81 -17.01 12.97
C SER A 77 -7.71 -18.06 13.13
N LYS A 78 -6.61 -17.90 12.41
CA LYS A 78 -5.36 -18.66 12.62
C LYS A 78 -4.23 -17.71 12.99
N GLY A 79 -4.22 -17.22 14.23
CA GLY A 79 -3.25 -16.21 14.69
C GLY A 79 -3.33 -14.93 13.85
N ASP A 80 -2.50 -13.93 14.15
CA ASP A 80 -2.27 -12.87 13.17
C ASP A 80 -1.62 -13.52 11.94
N PRO A 81 -2.26 -13.49 10.75
CA PRO A 81 -1.65 -14.04 9.55
C PRO A 81 -0.34 -13.31 9.30
N GLN A 82 0.76 -14.05 9.38
CA GLN A 82 2.08 -13.61 8.95
C GLN A 82 2.02 -13.45 7.42
N LEU A 83 1.73 -12.22 6.99
CA LEU A 83 1.35 -11.95 5.61
C LEU A 83 2.59 -12.04 4.71
N VAL A 84 2.63 -13.08 3.88
CA VAL A 84 3.55 -13.21 2.76
C VAL A 84 2.78 -12.91 1.49
N TYR A 85 3.14 -11.84 0.82
CA TYR A 85 2.54 -11.43 -0.45
C TYR A 85 3.23 -12.17 -1.59
N THR A 86 2.46 -12.92 -2.37
CA THR A 86 2.96 -13.50 -3.61
C THR A 86 2.81 -12.51 -4.75
N ILE A 87 3.93 -12.12 -5.35
CA ILE A 87 3.98 -11.20 -6.48
C ILE A 87 4.39 -11.99 -7.71
N TYR A 88 3.58 -11.90 -8.76
CA TYR A 88 3.83 -12.58 -10.04
C TYR A 88 4.20 -11.60 -11.15
N GLY A 89 5.10 -12.04 -12.02
CA GLY A 89 5.64 -11.35 -13.18
C GLY A 89 6.92 -10.59 -12.86
N ARG A 90 7.97 -10.84 -13.65
CA ARG A 90 9.30 -10.22 -13.54
C ARG A 90 9.28 -8.72 -13.31
N SER A 91 8.47 -7.99 -14.08
CA SER A 91 8.38 -6.52 -13.94
C SER A 91 7.90 -6.10 -12.55
N LYS A 92 6.91 -6.81 -11.98
CA LYS A 92 6.38 -6.51 -10.65
C LYS A 92 7.36 -6.92 -9.54
N VAL A 93 8.05 -8.04 -9.70
CA VAL A 93 9.11 -8.49 -8.77
C VAL A 93 10.24 -7.46 -8.73
N MET A 94 10.73 -7.02 -9.89
CA MET A 94 11.76 -5.99 -10.00
C MET A 94 11.30 -4.65 -9.42
N ALA A 95 10.06 -4.25 -9.68
CA ALA A 95 9.48 -3.03 -9.10
C ALA A 95 9.41 -3.10 -7.57
N LYS A 96 9.03 -4.26 -7.01
CA LYS A 96 8.99 -4.43 -5.55
C LYS A 96 10.40 -4.42 -4.94
N MET A 97 11.38 -5.00 -5.62
CA MET A 97 12.78 -4.93 -5.20
C MET A 97 13.31 -3.49 -5.22
N ALA A 98 12.94 -2.70 -6.25
CA ALA A 98 13.27 -1.28 -6.33
C ALA A 98 12.68 -0.48 -5.14
N GLU A 99 11.41 -0.73 -4.80
CA GLU A 99 10.73 -0.13 -3.65
C GLU A 99 11.47 -0.47 -2.35
N MET A 100 11.88 -1.73 -2.15
CA MET A 100 12.69 -2.12 -0.98
C MET A 100 13.99 -1.32 -0.90
N PHE A 101 14.70 -1.15 -2.02
CA PHE A 101 15.95 -0.39 -2.05
C PHE A 101 15.74 1.09 -1.75
N ASP A 102 14.64 1.68 -2.21
CA ASP A 102 14.31 3.09 -1.97
C ASP A 102 13.92 3.35 -0.51
N LEU A 103 13.24 2.39 0.13
CA LEU A 103 12.81 2.47 1.53
C LEU A 103 13.91 2.11 2.54
N SER A 104 15.03 1.54 2.10
CA SER A 104 16.10 1.13 3.01
C SER A 104 16.88 2.32 3.57
N GLU A 105 17.19 2.25 4.86
CA GLU A 105 17.86 3.27 5.65
C GLU A 105 19.25 2.84 6.16
N ARG A 106 19.49 1.54 6.40
CA ARG A 106 20.71 1.04 7.04
C ARG A 106 21.45 0.04 6.17
N GLU A 107 20.77 -1.02 5.75
CA GLU A 107 21.42 -2.14 5.06
C GLU A 107 20.49 -2.83 4.05
N ILE A 108 21.08 -3.27 2.94
CA ILE A 108 20.45 -4.11 1.93
C ILE A 108 21.38 -5.30 1.65
N LEU A 109 20.89 -6.52 1.84
CA LEU A 109 21.58 -7.74 1.42
C LEU A 109 20.86 -8.37 0.24
N ILE A 110 21.60 -8.72 -0.81
CA ILE A 110 21.06 -9.31 -2.03
C ILE A 110 21.89 -10.55 -2.38
N ALA A 111 21.32 -11.73 -2.15
CA ALA A 111 21.86 -12.99 -2.66
C ALA A 111 21.20 -13.32 -3.99
N THR A 112 21.95 -13.39 -5.09
CA THR A 112 21.33 -13.55 -6.41
C THR A 112 22.25 -14.14 -7.48
N PRO A 113 21.77 -15.09 -8.30
CA PRO A 113 22.41 -15.47 -9.56
C PRO A 113 22.20 -14.45 -10.69
N ARG A 114 21.28 -13.48 -10.51
CA ARG A 114 20.79 -12.50 -11.50
C ARG A 114 21.29 -11.08 -11.27
N ILE A 115 22.53 -10.95 -10.80
CA ILE A 115 23.14 -9.64 -10.52
C ILE A 115 23.22 -8.73 -11.75
N LYS A 116 23.31 -9.31 -12.96
CA LYS A 116 23.37 -8.52 -14.20
C LYS A 116 22.07 -7.74 -14.40
N GLU A 117 20.92 -8.38 -14.23
CA GLU A 117 19.60 -7.75 -14.34
C GLU A 117 19.45 -6.67 -13.26
N ILE A 118 19.70 -7.03 -12.00
CA ILE A 118 19.56 -6.13 -10.85
C ILE A 118 20.45 -4.90 -10.99
N ARG A 119 21.74 -5.05 -11.30
CA ARG A 119 22.65 -3.89 -11.45
C ARG A 119 22.32 -3.01 -12.66
N THR A 120 21.62 -3.53 -13.66
CA THR A 120 21.31 -2.79 -14.90
C THR A 120 19.99 -2.04 -14.74
N GLU A 121 18.96 -2.73 -14.28
CA GLU A 121 17.61 -2.17 -14.15
C GLU A 121 17.43 -1.33 -12.88
N LEU A 122 18.04 -1.74 -11.76
CA LEU A 122 17.92 -1.06 -10.47
C LEU A 122 19.13 -0.17 -10.14
N LYS A 123 19.95 0.16 -11.15
CA LYS A 123 21.16 0.98 -10.98
C LYS A 123 20.89 2.25 -10.18
N LYS A 124 19.84 2.98 -10.53
CA LYS A 124 19.50 4.27 -9.88
C LYS A 124 19.10 4.07 -8.41
N ASN A 125 18.31 3.04 -8.11
CA ASN A 125 17.87 2.74 -6.75
C ASN A 125 19.07 2.35 -5.86
N ILE A 126 19.98 1.53 -6.40
CA ILE A 126 21.23 1.14 -5.72
C ILE A 126 22.12 2.38 -5.48
N ASP A 127 22.37 3.18 -6.52
CA ASP A 127 23.19 4.40 -6.41
C ASP A 127 22.60 5.38 -5.38
N ASN A 128 21.27 5.51 -5.34
CA ASN A 128 20.57 6.35 -4.37
C ASN A 128 20.68 5.81 -2.94
N ALA A 129 20.53 4.49 -2.75
CA ALA A 129 20.69 3.86 -1.44
C ALA A 129 22.11 4.09 -0.90
N ILE A 130 23.14 3.85 -1.72
CA ILE A 130 24.55 4.11 -1.36
C ILE A 130 24.74 5.58 -1.00
N LYS A 131 24.17 6.50 -1.79
CA LYS A 131 24.25 7.95 -1.52
C LYS A 131 23.59 8.35 -0.19
N ARG A 132 22.54 7.64 0.23
CA ARG A 132 21.91 7.83 1.56
C ARG A 132 22.72 7.23 2.70
N GLY A 133 23.83 6.53 2.41
CA GLY A 133 24.65 5.85 3.42
C GLY A 133 24.21 4.43 3.75
N VAL A 134 23.31 3.85 2.96
CA VAL A 134 22.86 2.46 3.14
C VAL A 134 23.99 1.51 2.75
N HIS A 135 24.29 0.54 3.62
CA HIS A 135 25.26 -0.50 3.37
C HIS A 135 24.66 -1.54 2.40
N VAL A 136 25.24 -1.69 1.20
CA VAL A 136 24.72 -2.62 0.19
C VAL A 136 25.68 -3.79 0.03
N ILE A 137 25.20 -5.00 0.30
CA ILE A 137 25.95 -6.25 0.25
C ILE A 137 25.38 -7.16 -0.84
N PHE A 138 26.24 -7.65 -1.73
CA PHE A 138 25.88 -8.64 -2.75
C PHE A 138 26.51 -10.00 -2.48
N ILE A 139 25.70 -11.06 -2.48
CA ILE A 139 26.16 -12.45 -2.59
C ILE A 139 25.85 -12.92 -4.01
N THR A 140 26.86 -13.22 -4.80
CA THR A 140 26.65 -13.50 -6.24
C THR A 140 27.70 -14.47 -6.80
N PRO A 141 27.46 -15.14 -7.94
CA PRO A 141 28.43 -16.07 -8.51
C PRO A 141 29.78 -15.41 -8.81
N PRO A 142 30.86 -16.20 -8.86
CA PRO A 142 32.18 -15.74 -9.29
C PRO A 142 32.14 -15.05 -10.67
N ASN A 143 33.11 -14.17 -10.92
CA ASN A 143 33.30 -13.46 -12.19
C ASN A 143 32.13 -12.57 -12.66
N LYS A 144 31.14 -12.29 -11.80
CA LYS A 144 30.08 -11.33 -12.11
C LYS A 144 30.46 -9.91 -11.69
N ARG A 145 30.18 -8.94 -12.56
CA ARG A 145 30.33 -7.51 -12.22
C ARG A 145 29.26 -7.11 -11.21
N VAL A 146 29.67 -6.39 -10.19
CA VAL A 146 28.81 -5.80 -9.15
C VAL A 146 28.84 -4.27 -9.25
N PRO A 147 27.83 -3.56 -8.71
CA PRO A 147 27.90 -2.11 -8.54
C PRO A 147 29.16 -1.70 -7.74
N PRO A 148 29.74 -0.51 -8.01
CA PRO A 148 30.82 0.03 -7.18
C PRO A 148 30.30 0.45 -5.80
N ASN A 149 31.19 0.57 -4.82
CA ASN A 149 30.86 0.97 -3.44
C ASN A 149 29.84 0.05 -2.74
N THR A 150 29.92 -1.25 -3.03
CA THR A 150 29.14 -2.30 -2.37
C THR A 150 30.07 -3.37 -1.84
N GLU A 151 29.69 -4.00 -0.73
CA GLU A 151 30.36 -5.20 -0.22
C GLU A 151 29.94 -6.41 -1.07
N VAL A 152 30.84 -7.38 -1.25
CA VAL A 152 30.60 -8.51 -2.16
C VAL A 152 31.16 -9.81 -1.62
N TYR A 153 30.30 -10.82 -1.54
CA TYR A 153 30.64 -12.22 -1.31
C TYR A 153 30.40 -13.04 -2.57
N ARG A 154 31.29 -14.00 -2.82
CA ARG A 154 31.23 -14.85 -4.01
C ARG A 154 30.82 -16.26 -3.63
N LYS A 155 29.72 -16.74 -4.22
CA LYS A 155 29.16 -18.06 -3.91
C LYS A 155 28.58 -18.71 -5.16
N GLU A 156 28.99 -19.96 -5.39
CA GLU A 156 28.40 -20.82 -6.42
C GLU A 156 27.07 -21.41 -5.93
N GLY A 157 26.26 -21.93 -6.86
CA GLY A 157 25.05 -22.70 -6.51
C GLY A 157 23.86 -21.87 -5.99
N LEU A 158 23.83 -20.56 -6.22
CA LEU A 158 22.66 -19.73 -5.89
C LEU A 158 21.48 -20.09 -6.81
N ILE A 159 20.41 -20.63 -6.22
CA ILE A 159 19.21 -21.08 -6.95
C ILE A 159 18.05 -20.07 -6.96
N ALA A 160 18.14 -19.04 -6.12
CA ALA A 160 17.09 -18.05 -5.92
C ALA A 160 17.69 -16.65 -5.73
N THR A 161 16.84 -15.63 -5.80
CA THR A 161 17.20 -14.27 -5.42
C THR A 161 16.54 -13.92 -4.09
N ASP A 162 17.36 -13.79 -3.06
CA ASP A 162 16.93 -13.43 -1.72
C ASP A 162 17.39 -12.01 -1.41
N VAL A 163 16.46 -11.19 -0.90
CA VAL A 163 16.73 -9.80 -0.54
C VAL A 163 16.24 -9.56 0.87
N ALA A 164 17.06 -8.95 1.71
CA ALA A 164 16.69 -8.48 3.04
C ALA A 164 17.09 -7.01 3.21
N SER A 165 16.29 -6.24 3.95
CA SER A 165 16.49 -4.82 4.20
C SER A 165 16.10 -4.46 5.63
N ASP A 166 17.00 -3.76 6.33
CA ASP A 166 16.81 -3.15 7.66
C ASP A 166 16.12 -4.04 8.71
N GLU A 167 16.35 -5.35 8.68
CA GLU A 167 15.69 -6.35 9.56
C GLU A 167 14.14 -6.34 9.52
N SER A 168 13.54 -5.62 8.56
CA SER A 168 12.11 -5.30 8.55
C SER A 168 11.41 -5.73 7.28
N ARG A 169 12.15 -5.97 6.19
CA ARG A 169 11.60 -6.41 4.91
C ARG A 169 12.44 -7.51 4.30
N ALA A 170 11.79 -8.49 3.70
CA ALA A 170 12.45 -9.53 2.94
C ALA A 170 11.65 -9.95 1.70
N MET A 171 12.39 -10.46 0.72
CA MET A 171 11.85 -11.04 -0.51
C MET A 171 12.63 -12.30 -0.86
N LEU A 172 11.91 -13.36 -1.26
CA LEU A 172 12.46 -14.57 -1.87
C LEU A 172 11.87 -14.72 -3.27
N ALA A 173 12.70 -14.60 -4.30
CA ALA A 173 12.30 -14.68 -5.69
C ALA A 173 12.94 -15.89 -6.38
N GLY A 174 12.20 -16.52 -7.30
CA GLY A 174 12.75 -17.62 -8.11
C GLY A 174 13.95 -17.16 -8.98
N ALA A 175 14.71 -18.11 -9.52
CA ALA A 175 15.89 -17.84 -10.37
C ALA A 175 15.61 -16.91 -11.55
N ASP A 176 14.38 -16.94 -12.08
CA ASP A 176 13.94 -16.12 -13.22
C ASP A 176 13.27 -14.81 -12.84
N LEU A 177 13.12 -14.56 -11.53
CA LEU A 177 12.44 -13.40 -10.97
C LEU A 177 10.96 -13.30 -11.39
N ASP A 178 10.36 -14.39 -11.90
CA ASP A 178 8.96 -14.40 -12.37
C ASP A 178 7.93 -14.46 -11.25
N ALA A 179 8.34 -14.88 -10.05
CA ALA A 179 7.51 -14.77 -8.86
C ALA A 179 8.38 -14.56 -7.64
N CYS A 180 7.84 -13.87 -6.64
CA CYS A 180 8.45 -13.77 -5.33
C CYS A 180 7.43 -13.82 -4.20
N GLY A 181 7.87 -14.31 -3.04
CA GLY A 181 7.23 -14.03 -1.76
C GLY A 181 7.88 -12.79 -1.16
N TYR A 182 7.08 -11.82 -0.74
CA TYR A 182 7.52 -10.61 -0.04
C TYR A 182 6.87 -10.54 1.34
N THR A 183 7.60 -10.05 2.32
CA THR A 183 7.08 -9.76 3.65
C THR A 183 7.71 -8.49 4.21
N ASP A 184 6.90 -7.72 4.93
CA ASP A 184 7.31 -6.63 5.81
C ASP A 184 7.11 -7.00 7.30
N ASN A 185 6.91 -8.29 7.58
CA ASN A 185 6.93 -8.77 8.95
C ASN A 185 8.39 -8.86 9.44
N PRO A 186 8.77 -8.18 10.53
CA PRO A 186 10.15 -8.19 11.02
C PRO A 186 10.66 -9.58 11.41
N ILE A 187 9.80 -10.44 11.98
CA ILE A 187 10.21 -11.79 12.42
C ILE A 187 10.58 -12.65 11.21
N LEU A 188 9.74 -12.67 10.18
CA LEU A 188 10.05 -13.39 8.95
C LEU A 188 11.23 -12.79 8.20
N SER A 189 11.36 -11.46 8.20
CA SER A 189 12.48 -10.76 7.57
C SER A 189 13.81 -11.11 8.24
N LEU A 190 13.83 -11.21 9.57
CA LEU A 190 14.98 -11.68 10.33
C LEU A 190 15.37 -13.12 9.99
N HIS A 191 14.41 -14.01 9.76
CA HIS A 191 14.72 -15.38 9.32
C HIS A 191 15.42 -15.41 7.96
N VAL A 192 14.97 -14.61 6.99
CA VAL A 192 15.63 -14.50 5.68
C VAL A 192 17.02 -13.89 5.82
N LEU A 193 17.17 -12.84 6.63
CA LEU A 193 18.46 -12.23 6.91
C LEU A 193 19.46 -13.22 7.51
N GLN A 194 19.04 -14.00 8.52
CA GLN A 194 19.86 -15.04 9.13
C GLN A 194 20.30 -16.08 8.10
N PHE A 195 19.39 -16.50 7.21
CA PHE A 195 19.72 -17.41 6.12
C PHE A 195 20.78 -16.83 5.18
N ILE A 196 20.68 -15.55 4.80
CA ILE A 196 21.69 -14.87 3.98
C ILE A 196 23.04 -14.79 4.72
N HIS A 197 23.05 -14.47 6.01
CA HIS A 197 24.29 -14.49 6.81
C HIS A 197 24.91 -15.89 6.91
N MET A 198 24.10 -16.94 7.05
CA MET A 198 24.60 -18.31 6.97
C MET A 198 25.24 -18.61 5.62
N MET A 199 24.70 -18.07 4.52
CA MET A 199 25.32 -18.21 3.20
C MET A 199 26.68 -17.52 3.11
N ILE A 200 26.87 -16.38 3.79
CA ILE A 200 28.14 -15.66 3.84
C ILE A 200 29.19 -16.43 4.66
N ASN A 201 28.78 -16.99 5.80
CA ASN A 201 29.71 -17.61 6.76
C ASN A 201 30.07 -19.07 6.46
N ASN A 202 29.31 -19.77 5.60
CA ASN A 202 29.59 -21.16 5.21
C ASN A 202 30.20 -21.27 3.82
N ASP A 203 31.49 -21.63 3.76
CA ASP A 203 32.21 -22.09 2.56
C ASP A 203 31.79 -23.50 2.09
N GLU A 204 31.01 -24.24 2.90
CA GLU A 204 30.66 -25.64 2.64
C GLU A 204 29.16 -25.83 2.35
N TYR A 205 28.74 -25.65 1.09
CA TYR A 205 27.62 -26.40 0.52
C TYR A 205 27.92 -26.62 -0.96
N LYS A 206 28.78 -27.59 -1.23
CA LYS A 206 28.80 -28.30 -2.52
C LYS A 206 27.73 -29.38 -2.40
N ILE A 207 26.58 -29.18 -3.05
CA ILE A 207 25.67 -30.28 -3.40
C ILE A 207 26.21 -30.91 -4.69
#